data_AF-A0A7X5QS34-F1
#
_entry.id   AF-A0A7X5QS34-F1
#
_cell.length_a   1.000
_cell.length_b   1.000
_cell.length_c   1.000
_cell.angle_alpha   90.00
_cell.angle_beta   90.00
_cell.angle_gamma   90.00
#
_symmetry.space_group_name_H-M   'P 1'
#
loop_
_entity.id
_entity.type
_entity.pdbx_description
1 polymer ?
#
loop_
_entity_poly.entity_id
_entity_poly.type
_entity_poly.pdbx_seq_one_letter_code
_entity_poly.pdbx_strand_id
1 'polypeptide(L)' 'MRASIYFLIAATLIVFGCAAQKTQRDRDVEQCTYGAVVPRNFDTPAKRRQYIQTVAVPACLKAKGYAEGSL' A
#
# COMPACT_ATOMS: atom_id res chain seq x y z
N MET A 1 19.83 -4.58 -45.39
CA MET A 1 19.68 -5.39 -44.14
C MET A 1 20.00 -4.53 -42.91
N ARG A 2 19.32 -3.39 -42.71
CA ARG A 2 19.59 -2.45 -41.60
C ARG A 2 18.32 -1.89 -40.92
N ALA A 3 17.14 -2.21 -41.47
CA ALA A 3 15.86 -1.72 -40.97
C ALA A 3 15.24 -2.62 -39.87
N SER A 4 15.64 -3.90 -39.80
CA SER A 4 15.04 -4.87 -38.88
C SER A 4 15.52 -4.78 -37.43
N ILE A 5 16.63 -4.08 -37.16
CA ILE A 5 17.17 -3.97 -35.79
C ILE A 5 16.42 -2.88 -35.01
N TYR A 6 16.06 -1.77 -35.63
CA TYR A 6 15.37 -0.66 -34.96
C TYR A 6 13.95 -1.02 -34.49
N PHE A 7 13.28 -1.95 -35.18
CA PHE A 7 11.91 -2.36 -34.83
C PHE A 7 11.86 -3.20 -33.54
N LEU A 8 12.93 -3.94 -33.22
CA LEU A 8 13.03 -4.75 -31.99
C LEU A 8 13.27 -3.91 -30.73
N ILE A 9 13.91 -2.74 -30.87
CA ILE A 9 14.21 -1.86 -29.73
C ILE A 9 12.93 -1.11 -29.28
N ALA A 10 12.04 -0.77 -30.21
CA ALA A 10 10.78 -0.08 -29.87
C ALA A 10 9.80 -0.96 -29.07
N ALA A 11 9.85 -2.29 -29.22
CA ALA A 11 8.93 -3.20 -28.56
C ALA A 11 9.31 -3.57 -27.11
N THR A 12 10.56 -3.33 -26.70
CA THR A 12 11.04 -3.72 -25.36
C THR A 12 10.86 -2.63 -24.30
N LEU A 13 10.58 -1.37 -24.69
CA LEU A 13 10.36 -0.27 -23.74
C LEU A 13 8.96 -0.25 -23.10
N ILE A 14 8.04 -1.11 -23.52
CA ILE A 14 6.68 -1.23 -22.94
C ILE A 14 6.67 -2.20 -21.74
N VAL A 15 7.81 -2.84 -21.43
CA VAL A 15 7.95 -3.82 -20.33
C VAL A 15 8.66 -3.23 -19.11
N PHE A 16 8.69 -1.90 -18.95
CA PHE A 16 9.01 -1.32 -17.65
C PHE A 16 7.73 -1.17 -16.82
N GLY A 17 7.36 -2.30 -16.24
CA GLY A 17 6.53 -2.48 -15.05
C GLY A 17 5.49 -1.41 -14.74
N CYS A 18 4.23 -1.83 -14.77
CA CYS A 18 3.23 -1.30 -13.84
C CYS A 18 3.67 -1.63 -12.40
N ALA A 19 4.76 -1.01 -11.91
CA ALA A 19 5.01 -0.92 -10.49
C ALA A 19 3.87 -0.05 -9.96
N ALA A 20 2.89 -0.67 -9.29
CA ALA A 20 1.81 0.06 -8.64
C ALA A 20 2.45 1.13 -7.76
N GLN A 21 2.36 2.38 -8.21
CA GLN A 21 3.08 3.49 -7.63
C GLN A 21 2.42 3.76 -6.27
N LYS A 22 2.95 3.14 -5.21
CA LYS A 22 2.42 3.29 -3.86
C LYS A 22 2.44 4.77 -3.51
N THR A 23 1.25 5.31 -3.25
CA THR A 23 1.09 6.67 -2.79
C THR A 23 1.77 6.82 -1.41
N GLN A 24 2.01 8.07 -1.00
CA GLN A 24 2.55 8.31 0.35
C GLN A 24 1.61 7.74 1.42
N ARG A 25 0.30 7.85 1.18
CA ARG A 25 -0.74 7.30 2.05
C ARG A 25 -0.66 5.77 2.14
N ASP A 26 -0.39 5.06 1.05
CA ASP A 26 -0.25 3.59 1.09
C ASP A 26 0.93 3.14 1.96
N ARG A 27 2.05 3.88 1.88
CA ARG A 27 3.22 3.63 2.74
C ARG A 27 2.91 3.93 4.20
N ASP A 28 2.15 4.99 4.46
CA ASP A 28 1.72 5.33 5.82
C ASP A 28 0.72 4.31 6.38
N VAL A 29 -0.19 3.78 5.56
CA VAL A 29 -1.09 2.66 5.93
C VAL A 29 -0.29 1.43 6.33
N GLU A 30 0.72 1.05 5.54
CA GLU A 30 1.61 -0.07 5.86
C GLU A 30 2.33 0.18 7.18
N GLN A 31 2.94 1.35 7.35
CA GLN A 31 3.67 1.70 8.57
C GLN A 31 2.75 1.69 9.80
N CYS A 32 1.54 2.25 9.70
CA CYS A 32 0.54 2.23 10.75
C CYS A 32 0.05 0.82 11.07
N THR A 33 -0.01 -0.07 10.07
CA THR A 33 -0.39 -1.47 10.24
C THR A 33 0.69 -2.27 10.97
N TYR A 34 1.96 -2.11 10.59
CA TYR A 34 3.08 -2.79 11.25
C TYR A 34 3.34 -2.27 12.66
N GLY A 35 3.09 -0.98 12.91
CA GLY A 35 3.21 -0.34 14.23
C GLY A 35 1.97 -0.50 15.12
N ALA A 36 0.89 -1.13 14.64
CA ALA A 36 -0.37 -1.20 15.37
C ALA A 36 -0.22 -2.01 16.67
N VAL A 37 -0.39 -1.33 17.81
CA VAL A 37 -0.48 -1.98 19.12
C VAL A 37 -1.88 -2.55 19.27
N VAL A 38 -1.98 -3.87 19.21
CA VAL A 38 -3.26 -4.57 19.29
C VAL A 38 -3.46 -5.14 20.70
N PRO A 39 -4.55 -4.75 21.39
CA PRO A 39 -4.96 -5.32 22.67
C PRO A 39 -4.90 -6.85 22.71
N ARG A 40 -4.47 -7.40 23.85
CA ARG A 40 -4.29 -8.85 24.04
C ARG A 40 -5.62 -9.62 24.18
N ASN A 41 -6.72 -8.92 24.45
CA ASN A 41 -8.06 -9.46 24.66
C ASN A 41 -8.82 -9.81 23.36
N PHE A 42 -8.14 -9.78 22.20
CA PHE A 42 -8.74 -10.25 20.96
C PHE A 42 -8.47 -11.74 20.77
N ASP A 43 -9.51 -12.54 21.02
CA ASP A 43 -9.43 -14.01 21.03
C ASP A 43 -9.23 -14.64 19.64
N THR A 44 -9.46 -13.87 18.57
CA THR A 44 -9.36 -14.38 17.21
C THR A 44 -8.51 -13.47 16.31
N PRO A 45 -7.76 -14.04 15.35
CA PRO A 45 -7.04 -13.26 14.34
C PRO A 45 -7.96 -12.37 13.49
N ALA A 46 -9.24 -12.72 13.37
CA ALA A 46 -10.25 -11.93 12.66
C ALA A 46 -10.57 -10.64 13.43
N LYS A 47 -10.84 -10.72 14.74
CA LYS A 47 -11.08 -9.53 15.58
C LYS A 47 -9.85 -8.62 15.63
N ARG A 48 -8.64 -9.19 15.71
CA ARG A 48 -7.38 -8.43 15.64
C ARG A 48 -7.27 -7.67 14.31
N ARG A 49 -7.51 -8.33 13.18
CA ARG A 49 -7.48 -7.70 11.85
C ARG A 49 -8.53 -6.60 11.72
N GLN A 50 -9.75 -6.86 12.19
CA GLN A 50 -10.82 -5.87 12.18
C GLN A 50 -10.44 -4.62 12.98
N TYR A 51 -9.88 -4.79 14.18
CA TYR A 51 -9.41 -3.66 15.00
C TYR A 51 -8.31 -2.85 14.32
N ILE A 52 -7.32 -3.53 13.71
CA ILE A 52 -6.25 -2.86 12.98
C ILE A 52 -6.85 -1.99 11.84
N GLN A 53 -7.73 -2.58 11.03
CA GLN A 53 -8.29 -1.93 9.85
C GLN A 53 -9.28 -0.80 10.17
N THR A 54 -10.06 -0.94 11.25
CA THR A 54 -11.17 -0.02 11.56
C THR A 54 -10.87 0.96 12.69
N VAL A 55 -9.82 0.74 13.47
CA VAL A 55 -9.47 1.61 14.62
C VAL A 55 -8.01 2.04 14.56
N ALA A 56 -7.06 1.11 14.58
CA ALA A 56 -5.65 1.44 14.76
C ALA A 56 -5.05 2.22 13.57
N VAL A 57 -5.27 1.73 12.34
CA VAL A 57 -4.78 2.39 11.12
C VAL A 57 -5.47 3.75 10.90
N PRO A 58 -6.81 3.89 10.96
CA PRO A 58 -7.44 5.20 10.83
C PRO A 58 -6.97 6.21 11.89
N ALA A 59 -6.81 5.79 13.15
CA ALA A 59 -6.33 6.68 14.20
C ALA A 59 -4.89 7.16 13.95
N CYS A 60 -4.01 6.25 13.49
CA CYS A 60 -2.64 6.58 13.12
C CYS A 60 -2.57 7.53 11.91
N LEU A 61 -3.40 7.29 10.88
CA LEU A 61 -3.51 8.18 9.73
C LEU A 61 -4.04 9.56 10.13
N LYS A 62 -5.03 9.62 11.03
CA LYS A 62 -5.54 10.89 11.57
C LYS A 62 -4.44 11.67 12.31
N ALA A 63 -3.62 11.00 13.11
CA ALA A 63 -2.47 11.63 13.78
C ALA A 63 -1.41 12.16 12.81
N LYS A 64 -1.30 11.55 11.61
CA LYS A 64 -0.46 12.02 10.50
C LYS A 64 -1.09 13.16 9.68
N GLY A 65 -2.33 13.57 9.98
CA GLY A 65 -3.03 14.66 9.29
C GLY A 65 -3.91 14.24 8.11
N TYR A 66 -4.17 12.93 7.94
CA TYR A 66 -5.13 12.47 6.93
C TYR A 66 -6.58 12.66 7.43
N ALA A 67 -7.45 13.13 6.54
CA ALA A 67 -8.86 13.31 6.84
C ALA A 67 -9.57 11.97 7.11
N GLU A 68 -10.48 11.97 8.09
CA GLU A 68 -11.34 10.81 8.39
C GLU A 68 -12.22 10.51 7.17
N GLY A 69 -12.16 9.29 6.65
CA GLY A 69 -12.94 8.88 5.48
C GLY A 69 -12.13 8.28 4.33
N SER A 70 -10.82 8.16 4.48
CA SER A 70 -10.01 7.43 3.51
C SER A 70 -9.29 6.29 4.22
N LEU A 71 -9.88 5.10 4.17
CA LEU A 71 -9.17 3.81 4.11
C LEU A 71 -9.66 3.09 2.88
#